data_AF-A0A493T382-F1
#
_entry.id   AF-A0A493T382-F1
#
_cell.length_a   1.000
_cell.length_b   1.000
_cell.length_c   1.000
_cell.angle_alpha   90.00
_cell.angle_beta   90.00
_cell.angle_gamma   90.00
#
_symmetry.space_group_name_H-M   'P 1'
#
loop_
_entity.id
_entity.type
_entity.pdbx_description
1 polymer ?
#
loop_
_entity_poly.entity_id
_entity_poly.type
_entity_poly.pdbx_seq_one_letter_code
_entity_poly.pdbx_strand_id
1 'polypeptide(L)'
;MMTAPPNMEIMTEQPTVEGTPEPELAQEPPKEVKKGGRKRKAKATEPKQPKKPAAKKEKPTKSKGKQEKITDTFKVKRKVDRFNGVSEAELLTKTLPDILTFDLDIVIIGINPGLMAAYKGHHYPGPGNHFWKCLFMSGLSNEQLNHMDDHTLPHKYGIGFTNMVERTTPGSKDLSSKEFREGGRILMQKLQKYKPRIAAFNGKCIYEIFSREVFGIRVKNLEFGLQPHKVPDTETVSTDTEEQQ
;
A
#
# COMPACT_ATOMS: atom_id res chain seq x y z
N MET A 1 7.54 23.93 73.70
CA MET A 1 7.81 22.78 72.81
C MET A 1 8.44 23.37 71.56
N MET A 2 9.78 23.45 71.54
CA MET A 2 10.68 22.62 70.70
C MET A 2 10.47 22.92 69.20
N THR A 3 11.42 23.32 68.36
CA THR A 3 12.90 23.30 68.40
C THR A 3 13.40 24.03 67.14
N ALA A 4 14.48 24.79 67.26
CA ALA A 4 15.53 24.96 66.24
C ALA A 4 16.86 24.58 66.92
N PRO A 5 18.01 24.34 66.25
CA PRO A 5 18.38 24.35 64.82
C PRO A 5 19.12 23.00 64.47
N PRO A 6 20.13 22.80 63.55
CA PRO A 6 21.02 23.73 62.84
C PRO A 6 21.12 23.60 61.30
N ASN A 7 21.64 24.69 60.72
CA ASN A 7 22.28 24.78 59.41
C ASN A 7 23.44 23.76 59.26
N MET A 8 23.54 23.15 58.09
CA MET A 8 24.78 22.59 57.54
C MET A 8 25.03 23.25 56.18
N GLU A 9 26.10 24.04 56.10
CA GLU A 9 26.84 24.25 54.86
C GLU A 9 27.50 22.93 54.45
N ILE A 10 27.57 22.62 53.15
CA ILE A 10 28.72 21.97 52.49
C ILE A 10 28.53 22.12 50.96
N MET A 11 29.41 22.95 50.40
CA MET A 11 30.18 22.77 49.16
C MET A 11 29.44 22.46 47.85
N THR A 12 29.36 23.52 47.04
CA THR A 12 29.70 23.50 45.61
C THR A 12 30.81 22.51 45.27
N GLU A 13 30.56 21.62 44.31
CA GLU A 13 31.59 21.16 43.37
C GLU A 13 30.93 20.60 42.10
N GLN A 14 31.10 21.37 41.01
CA GLN A 14 30.94 20.89 39.64
C GLN A 14 32.18 20.07 39.29
N PRO A 15 32.06 18.90 38.64
CA PRO A 15 33.16 18.36 37.88
C PRO A 15 33.11 18.95 36.46
N THR A 16 34.03 19.87 36.20
CA THR A 16 34.58 20.16 34.88
C THR A 16 35.09 18.87 34.24
N VAL A 17 34.58 18.53 33.08
CA VAL A 17 35.22 17.57 32.17
C VAL A 17 35.75 18.39 31.00
N GLU A 18 37.05 18.70 31.06
CA GLU A 18 37.82 19.21 29.93
C GLU A 18 38.01 18.13 28.86
N GLY A 19 38.22 18.59 27.62
CA GLY A 19 38.16 17.85 26.36
C GLY A 19 39.09 16.62 26.24
N THR A 20 39.03 15.83 25.17
CA THR A 20 39.02 16.13 23.72
C THR A 20 38.96 14.76 22.98
N PRO A 21 38.85 14.62 21.65
CA PRO A 21 38.18 15.40 20.60
C PRO A 21 37.14 14.57 19.79
N GLU A 22 36.27 15.28 19.07
CA GLU A 22 35.51 14.80 17.92
C GLU A 22 36.43 14.26 16.81
N PRO A 23 36.03 13.21 16.06
CA PRO A 23 36.69 12.86 14.81
C PRO A 23 36.32 13.86 13.71
N GLU A 24 37.35 14.56 13.27
CA GLU A 24 37.43 15.50 12.15
C GLU A 24 36.80 14.93 10.87
N LEU A 25 35.76 15.60 10.35
CA LEU A 25 35.29 15.41 8.98
C LEU A 25 36.39 15.88 8.01
N ALA A 26 37.10 14.91 7.45
CA ALA A 26 38.00 15.13 6.33
C ALA A 26 37.22 15.71 5.14
N GLN A 27 37.59 16.94 4.74
CA GLN A 27 37.20 17.56 3.49
C GLN A 27 38.05 16.95 2.36
N GLU A 28 37.40 16.35 1.36
CA GLU A 28 38.09 15.92 0.13
C GLU A 28 38.29 17.10 -0.84
N PRO A 29 39.46 17.21 -1.51
CA PRO A 29 39.74 18.23 -2.51
C PRO A 29 39.07 17.95 -3.87
N PRO A 30 38.87 18.97 -4.74
CA PRO A 30 37.99 18.87 -5.90
C PRO A 30 38.69 18.40 -7.19
N LYS A 31 37.85 17.87 -8.09
CA LYS A 31 37.94 17.75 -9.57
C LYS A 31 38.33 16.37 -10.14
N GLU A 32 37.40 15.78 -10.90
CA GLU A 32 37.63 15.51 -12.33
C GLU A 32 36.30 15.25 -13.08
N VAL A 33 35.96 16.16 -14.00
CA VAL A 33 34.87 16.00 -14.97
C VAL A 33 35.38 15.13 -16.11
N LYS A 34 34.86 13.90 -16.24
CA LYS A 34 35.07 13.07 -17.44
C LYS A 34 33.80 13.03 -18.29
N LYS A 35 33.91 13.77 -19.40
CA LYS A 35 33.04 13.71 -20.59
C LYS A 35 33.04 12.29 -21.16
N GLY A 36 31.84 11.75 -21.38
CA GLY A 36 31.63 10.47 -22.07
C GLY A 36 30.39 10.52 -22.96
N GLY A 37 30.47 11.29 -24.05
CA GLY A 37 29.39 11.40 -25.04
C GLY A 37 29.22 10.11 -25.83
N ARG A 38 28.04 9.49 -25.74
CA ARG A 38 27.62 8.42 -26.66
C ARG A 38 26.93 9.04 -27.88
N LYS A 39 27.67 9.06 -28.99
CA LYS A 39 27.22 9.41 -30.34
C LYS A 39 25.98 8.59 -30.74
N ARG A 40 24.86 9.26 -31.02
CA ARG A 40 23.78 8.71 -31.87
C ARG A 40 23.97 9.26 -33.29
N LYS A 41 24.21 8.35 -34.24
CA LYS A 41 24.30 8.62 -35.68
C LYS A 41 22.92 9.05 -36.20
N ALA A 42 22.86 10.22 -36.82
CA ALA A 42 21.72 10.67 -37.61
C ALA A 42 21.68 9.92 -38.96
N LYS A 43 20.47 9.59 -39.42
CA LYS A 43 20.21 9.36 -40.85
C LYS A 43 18.90 10.05 -41.20
N ALA A 44 19.04 11.11 -42.00
CA ALA A 44 17.97 11.87 -42.61
C ALA A 44 17.40 11.14 -43.83
N THR A 45 16.12 11.33 -44.10
CA THR A 45 15.56 11.33 -45.46
C THR A 45 14.19 11.99 -45.44
N GLU A 46 14.04 13.02 -46.27
CA GLU A 46 12.80 13.73 -46.61
C GLU A 46 12.62 13.64 -48.16
N PRO A 47 11.54 14.14 -48.78
CA PRO A 47 10.41 13.37 -49.30
C PRO A 47 10.28 13.42 -50.85
N LYS A 48 9.53 12.49 -51.48
CA LYS A 48 9.07 12.64 -52.88
C LYS A 48 7.72 11.95 -53.18
N GLN A 49 6.75 12.76 -53.61
CA GLN A 49 5.71 12.44 -54.61
C GLN A 49 6.07 13.22 -55.92
N PRO A 50 5.37 13.13 -57.08
CA PRO A 50 4.24 12.27 -57.52
C PRO A 50 4.49 11.61 -58.91
N LYS A 51 3.54 10.78 -59.43
CA LYS A 51 3.16 10.72 -60.87
C LYS A 51 1.96 9.78 -61.14
N LYS A 52 0.99 10.28 -61.92
CA LYS A 52 -0.12 9.59 -62.65
C LYS A 52 0.28 9.51 -64.15
N PRO A 53 -0.24 8.61 -65.01
CA PRO A 53 -1.54 8.85 -65.68
C PRO A 53 -2.44 7.63 -66.10
N ALA A 54 -3.74 7.96 -66.14
CA ALA A 54 -4.95 7.52 -66.89
C ALA A 54 -5.06 6.22 -67.76
N ALA A 55 -6.22 5.52 -67.63
CA ALA A 55 -7.29 5.28 -68.66
C ALA A 55 -8.39 4.31 -68.09
N LYS A 56 -9.69 4.70 -67.91
CA LYS A 56 -10.91 4.48 -68.76
C LYS A 56 -11.16 3.00 -69.14
N LYS A 57 -12.29 2.31 -68.86
CA LYS A 57 -13.77 2.49 -69.04
C LYS A 57 -14.45 1.35 -68.21
N GLU A 58 -15.70 1.36 -67.71
CA GLU A 58 -16.99 1.44 -68.41
C GLU A 58 -18.16 1.42 -67.37
N LYS A 59 -19.31 1.99 -67.73
CA LYS A 59 -20.63 1.92 -67.04
C LYS A 59 -21.67 1.64 -68.13
N PRO A 60 -22.82 0.98 -67.86
CA PRO A 60 -24.02 1.78 -67.58
C PRO A 60 -25.10 1.16 -66.65
N THR A 61 -25.81 2.05 -65.92
CA THR A 61 -27.27 2.10 -65.56
C THR A 61 -27.94 0.91 -64.82
N LYS A 62 -28.91 1.04 -63.89
CA LYS A 62 -29.86 2.10 -63.48
C LYS A 62 -30.56 1.71 -62.14
N SER A 63 -30.88 2.74 -61.33
CA SER A 63 -32.08 2.94 -60.47
C SER A 63 -32.46 2.08 -59.23
N LYS A 64 -32.63 2.84 -58.13
CA LYS A 64 -33.69 2.83 -57.08
C LYS A 64 -33.63 1.81 -55.93
N GLY A 65 -33.66 2.34 -54.70
CA GLY A 65 -34.14 1.62 -53.52
C GLY A 65 -33.37 1.94 -52.24
N LYS A 66 -33.81 2.96 -51.51
CA LYS A 66 -33.30 3.35 -50.18
C LYS A 66 -33.80 2.32 -49.16
N GLN A 67 -32.89 1.65 -48.45
CA GLN A 67 -33.21 0.98 -47.18
C GLN A 67 -31.96 1.00 -46.29
N GLU A 68 -31.89 2.02 -45.44
CA GLU A 68 -30.98 2.07 -44.31
C GLU A 68 -31.37 0.94 -43.34
N LYS A 69 -30.61 -0.15 -43.35
CA LYS A 69 -30.76 -1.22 -42.37
C LYS A 69 -29.99 -0.81 -41.11
N ILE A 70 -30.70 -0.09 -40.24
CA ILE A 70 -30.30 0.14 -38.86
C ILE A 70 -30.33 -1.23 -38.16
N THR A 71 -29.19 -1.92 -38.09
CA THR A 71 -28.93 -2.90 -37.03
C THR A 71 -27.44 -2.88 -36.73
N ASP A 72 -26.94 -1.72 -36.28
CA ASP A 72 -25.72 -1.71 -35.47
C ASP A 72 -26.15 -2.11 -34.06
N THR A 73 -26.35 -3.41 -33.88
CA THR A 73 -26.66 -3.98 -32.57
C THR A 73 -25.39 -3.94 -31.75
N PHE A 74 -25.10 -2.78 -31.17
CA PHE A 74 -24.13 -2.65 -30.10
C PHE A 74 -24.50 -3.68 -29.03
N LYS A 75 -23.73 -4.76 -28.96
CA LYS A 75 -23.80 -5.72 -27.86
C LYS A 75 -23.34 -4.99 -26.61
N VAL A 76 -24.26 -4.30 -25.95
CA VAL A 76 -24.08 -3.81 -24.58
C VAL A 76 -23.88 -5.06 -23.73
N LYS A 77 -22.62 -5.40 -23.42
CA LYS A 77 -22.33 -6.40 -22.39
C LYS A 77 -23.06 -5.94 -21.15
N ARG A 78 -24.10 -6.69 -20.73
CA ARG A 78 -24.77 -6.45 -19.45
C ARG A 78 -23.69 -6.41 -18.38
N LYS A 79 -23.55 -5.27 -17.69
CA LYS A 79 -22.69 -5.19 -16.51
C LYS A 79 -23.18 -6.24 -15.54
N VAL A 80 -22.33 -7.20 -15.19
CA VAL A 80 -22.65 -8.23 -14.19
C VAL A 80 -22.84 -7.50 -12.86
N ASP A 81 -24.01 -7.65 -12.26
CA ASP A 81 -24.28 -7.11 -10.94
C ASP A 81 -23.52 -7.93 -9.90
N ARG A 82 -22.43 -7.37 -9.39
CA ARG A 82 -21.58 -7.99 -8.36
C ARG A 82 -21.96 -7.57 -6.94
N PHE A 83 -22.80 -6.56 -6.79
CA PHE A 83 -23.05 -5.87 -5.52
C PHE A 83 -24.53 -5.65 -5.24
N ASN A 84 -25.40 -6.52 -5.78
CA ASN A 84 -26.84 -6.53 -5.53
C ASN A 84 -27.50 -5.15 -5.74
N GLY A 85 -27.17 -4.50 -6.85
CA GLY A 85 -27.70 -3.18 -7.23
C GLY A 85 -26.94 -1.98 -6.67
N VAL A 86 -25.98 -2.17 -5.76
CA VAL A 86 -25.13 -1.08 -5.26
C VAL A 86 -24.12 -0.68 -6.33
N SER A 87 -24.03 0.63 -6.61
CA SER A 87 -23.10 1.14 -7.61
C SER A 87 -21.66 1.15 -7.10
N GLU A 88 -20.69 0.95 -8.00
CA GLU A 88 -19.27 1.05 -7.65
C GLU A 88 -18.91 2.44 -7.10
N ALA A 89 -19.50 3.51 -7.67
CA ALA A 89 -19.29 4.87 -7.19
C ALA A 89 -19.70 5.05 -5.72
N GLU A 90 -20.80 4.41 -5.29
CA GLU A 90 -21.20 4.41 -3.87
C GLU A 90 -20.16 3.67 -3.01
N LEU A 91 -19.69 2.51 -3.45
CA LEU A 91 -18.69 1.73 -2.71
C LEU A 91 -17.36 2.46 -2.54
N LEU A 92 -16.93 3.24 -3.53
CA LEU A 92 -15.71 4.05 -3.45
C LEU A 92 -15.78 5.15 -2.39
N THR A 93 -16.99 5.53 -1.94
CA THR A 93 -17.18 6.49 -0.84
C THR A 93 -17.20 5.84 0.54
N LYS A 94 -17.34 4.52 0.62
CA LYS A 94 -17.35 3.77 1.88
C LYS A 94 -15.92 3.51 2.36
N THR A 95 -15.77 3.39 3.67
CA THR A 95 -14.55 2.92 4.34
C THR A 95 -14.84 1.61 5.06
N LEU A 96 -13.79 0.93 5.51
CA LEU A 96 -13.91 -0.27 6.33
C LEU A 96 -13.38 0.04 7.73
N PRO A 97 -14.20 -0.10 8.78
CA PRO A 97 -13.76 0.13 10.15
C PRO A 97 -12.62 -0.80 10.56
N ASP A 98 -11.68 -0.26 11.33
CA ASP A 98 -10.66 -1.06 12.00
C ASP A 98 -11.29 -1.90 13.11
N ILE A 99 -10.69 -3.06 13.37
CA ILE A 99 -11.01 -3.91 14.51
C ILE A 99 -9.76 -3.97 15.37
N LEU A 100 -9.62 -3.01 16.29
CA LEU A 100 -8.44 -2.85 17.15
C LEU A 100 -8.86 -2.74 18.61
N THR A 101 -8.25 -3.58 19.44
CA THR A 101 -8.31 -3.52 20.90
C THR A 101 -6.89 -3.50 21.46
N PHE A 102 -6.74 -3.24 22.75
CA PHE A 102 -5.46 -3.44 23.44
C PHE A 102 -5.18 -4.94 23.62
N ASP A 103 -3.92 -5.27 23.95
CA ASP A 103 -3.45 -6.62 24.30
C ASP A 103 -3.63 -7.68 23.21
N LEU A 104 -3.63 -7.26 21.94
CA LEU A 104 -3.67 -8.17 20.80
C LEU A 104 -2.31 -8.85 20.57
N ASP A 105 -2.34 -10.13 20.22
CA ASP A 105 -1.15 -10.86 19.80
C ASP A 105 -0.76 -10.45 18.37
N ILE A 106 -1.73 -10.32 17.47
CA ILE A 106 -1.48 -10.01 16.06
C ILE A 106 -2.42 -8.92 15.58
N VAL A 107 -1.91 -7.94 14.85
CA VAL A 107 -2.72 -7.05 14.02
C VAL A 107 -2.36 -7.31 12.55
N ILE A 108 -3.36 -7.75 11.78
CA ILE A 108 -3.26 -7.90 10.34
C ILE A 108 -3.44 -6.54 9.68
N ILE A 109 -2.47 -6.14 8.88
CA ILE A 109 -2.42 -4.84 8.20
C ILE A 109 -2.61 -5.08 6.71
N GLY A 110 -3.81 -4.83 6.19
CA GLY A 110 -4.09 -4.87 4.76
C GLY A 110 -3.58 -3.64 4.03
N ILE A 111 -3.60 -3.68 2.69
CA ILE A 111 -3.26 -2.52 1.86
C ILE A 111 -4.33 -1.44 2.03
N ASN A 112 -5.53 -1.74 1.56
CA ASN A 112 -6.72 -0.90 1.67
C ASN A 112 -7.98 -1.75 1.39
N PRO A 113 -9.18 -1.25 1.72
CA PRO A 113 -10.40 -1.96 1.44
C PRO A 113 -10.64 -2.10 -0.07
N GLY A 114 -10.85 -3.34 -0.52
CA GLY A 114 -11.39 -3.61 -1.86
C GLY A 114 -12.90 -3.36 -1.92
N LEU A 115 -13.47 -3.27 -3.12
CA LEU A 115 -14.91 -3.04 -3.31
C LEU A 115 -15.80 -4.02 -2.54
N MET A 116 -15.44 -5.30 -2.48
CA MET A 116 -16.23 -6.30 -1.74
C MET A 116 -16.15 -6.08 -0.22
N ALA A 117 -15.00 -5.64 0.30
CA ALA A 117 -14.83 -5.29 1.71
C ALA A 117 -15.67 -4.06 2.08
N ALA A 118 -15.65 -3.04 1.22
CA ALA A 118 -16.50 -1.85 1.36
C ALA A 118 -18.00 -2.16 1.24
N TYR A 119 -18.38 -3.11 0.38
CA TYR A 119 -19.76 -3.56 0.23
C TYR A 119 -20.25 -4.36 1.45
N LYS A 120 -19.43 -5.27 1.96
CA LYS A 120 -19.80 -6.13 3.10
C LYS A 120 -19.61 -5.47 4.46
N GLY A 121 -18.70 -4.51 4.58
CA GLY A 121 -18.30 -3.93 5.87
C GLY A 121 -17.46 -4.88 6.73
N HIS A 122 -16.82 -5.88 6.12
CA HIS A 122 -16.03 -6.90 6.79
C HIS A 122 -14.66 -7.09 6.12
N HIS A 123 -13.70 -7.62 6.88
CA HIS A 123 -12.33 -7.85 6.42
C HIS A 123 -12.23 -9.11 5.53
N TYR A 124 -11.53 -8.96 4.39
CA TYR A 124 -11.24 -10.03 3.43
C TYR A 124 -12.43 -10.90 2.91
N PRO A 125 -13.58 -10.33 2.52
CA PRO A 125 -14.76 -11.09 2.07
C PRO A 125 -14.69 -11.58 0.61
N GLY A 126 -13.67 -11.17 -0.14
CA GLY A 126 -13.56 -11.50 -1.56
C GLY A 126 -13.43 -13.02 -1.76
N PRO A 127 -14.19 -13.65 -2.69
CA PRO A 127 -14.14 -15.09 -2.89
C PRO A 127 -12.78 -15.61 -3.41
N GLY A 128 -11.99 -14.75 -4.05
CA GLY A 128 -10.61 -15.03 -4.45
C GLY A 128 -9.56 -14.59 -3.42
N ASN A 129 -9.97 -14.11 -2.25
CA ASN A 129 -9.02 -13.75 -1.19
C ASN A 129 -8.67 -14.98 -0.34
N HIS A 130 -7.38 -15.20 -0.10
CA HIS A 130 -6.89 -16.39 0.59
C HIS A 130 -6.82 -16.24 2.12
N PHE A 131 -7.03 -15.06 2.69
CA PHE A 131 -6.78 -14.78 4.11
C PHE A 131 -7.44 -15.80 5.04
N TRP A 132 -8.76 -15.96 4.96
CA TRP A 132 -9.51 -16.86 5.85
C TRP A 132 -9.13 -18.32 5.67
N LYS A 133 -8.80 -18.74 4.44
CA LYS A 133 -8.33 -20.10 4.16
C LYS A 133 -6.93 -20.33 4.74
N CYS A 134 -6.01 -19.38 4.57
CA CYS A 134 -4.67 -19.46 5.12
C CYS A 134 -4.67 -19.39 6.66
N LEU A 135 -5.55 -18.60 7.26
CA LEU A 135 -5.73 -18.54 8.72
C LEU A 135 -6.11 -19.90 9.30
N PHE A 136 -6.99 -20.64 8.62
CA PHE A 136 -7.36 -21.99 9.02
C PHE A 136 -6.23 -23.00 8.74
N MET A 137 -5.70 -23.02 7.52
CA MET A 137 -4.68 -24.00 7.11
C MET A 137 -3.35 -23.85 7.86
N SER A 138 -3.04 -22.67 8.37
CA SER A 138 -1.86 -22.44 9.22
C SER A 138 -2.04 -22.90 10.67
N GLY A 139 -3.27 -23.21 11.10
CA GLY A 139 -3.60 -23.55 12.48
C GLY A 139 -3.74 -22.34 13.42
N LEU A 140 -3.68 -21.10 12.90
CA LEU A 140 -3.97 -19.88 13.68
C LEU A 140 -5.44 -19.80 14.11
N SER A 141 -6.32 -20.45 13.36
CA SER A 141 -7.70 -20.74 13.77
C SER A 141 -7.93 -22.25 13.76
N ASN A 142 -8.72 -22.71 14.72
CA ASN A 142 -9.08 -24.13 14.88
C ASN A 142 -10.21 -24.59 13.95
N GLU A 143 -10.91 -23.66 13.29
CA GLU A 143 -12.01 -23.92 12.36
C GLU A 143 -11.93 -22.98 11.15
N GLN A 144 -12.58 -23.35 10.05
CA GLN A 144 -12.65 -22.51 8.86
C GLN A 144 -13.63 -21.36 9.09
N LEU A 145 -13.08 -20.19 9.41
CA LEU A 145 -13.83 -18.94 9.56
C LEU A 145 -14.07 -18.23 8.22
N ASN A 146 -14.87 -17.19 8.24
CA ASN A 146 -15.12 -16.28 7.12
C ASN A 146 -15.20 -14.82 7.58
N HIS A 147 -15.42 -13.90 6.64
CA HIS A 147 -15.45 -12.46 6.90
C HIS A 147 -16.47 -12.02 7.96
N MET A 148 -17.58 -12.74 8.14
CA MET A 148 -18.57 -12.43 9.17
C MET A 148 -18.06 -12.67 10.60
N ASP A 149 -16.94 -13.39 10.76
CA ASP A 149 -16.37 -13.75 12.05
C ASP A 149 -15.33 -12.73 12.55
N ASP A 150 -14.93 -11.75 11.73
CA ASP A 150 -13.83 -10.81 11.98
C ASP A 150 -13.92 -10.06 13.30
N HIS A 151 -15.11 -9.68 13.75
CA HIS A 151 -15.32 -9.00 15.04
C HIS A 151 -15.09 -9.92 16.25
N THR A 152 -15.09 -11.23 16.06
CA THR A 152 -14.85 -12.20 17.15
C THR A 152 -13.36 -12.50 17.35
N LEU A 153 -12.53 -12.21 16.34
CA LEU A 153 -11.11 -12.56 16.33
C LEU A 153 -10.27 -11.91 17.44
N PRO A 154 -10.50 -10.63 17.81
CA PRO A 154 -9.77 -10.02 18.93
C PRO A 154 -9.90 -10.83 20.22
N HIS A 155 -11.11 -11.30 20.53
CA HIS A 155 -11.40 -11.98 21.78
C HIS A 155 -11.08 -13.48 21.73
N LYS A 156 -11.30 -14.13 20.60
CA LYS A 156 -11.09 -15.59 20.47
C LYS A 156 -9.65 -15.98 20.13
N TYR A 157 -8.96 -15.17 19.34
CA TYR A 157 -7.65 -15.51 18.76
C TYR A 157 -6.59 -14.43 18.99
N GLY A 158 -6.93 -13.30 19.63
CA GLY A 158 -5.98 -12.20 19.81
C GLY A 158 -5.60 -11.50 18.50
N ILE A 159 -6.46 -11.56 17.47
CA ILE A 159 -6.19 -11.02 16.13
C ILE A 159 -7.07 -9.80 15.84
N GLY A 160 -6.44 -8.67 15.53
CA GLY A 160 -7.11 -7.45 15.06
C GLY A 160 -6.82 -7.12 13.60
N PHE A 161 -7.51 -6.10 13.09
CA PHE A 161 -7.46 -5.69 11.69
C PHE A 161 -7.37 -4.18 11.52
N THR A 162 -6.51 -3.74 10.60
CA THR A 162 -6.45 -2.36 10.08
C THR A 162 -5.96 -2.40 8.64
N ASN A 163 -6.02 -1.27 7.95
CA ASN A 163 -5.35 -1.09 6.66
C ASN A 163 -4.29 0.01 6.72
N MET A 164 -3.32 -0.06 5.81
CA MET A 164 -2.35 1.00 5.56
C MET A 164 -3.04 2.26 5.02
N VAL A 165 -3.95 2.11 4.06
CA VAL A 165 -4.75 3.21 3.50
C VAL A 165 -6.24 2.94 3.73
N GLU A 166 -6.96 3.96 4.21
CA GLU A 166 -8.39 3.85 4.56
C GLU A 166 -9.32 3.86 3.33
N ARG A 167 -8.93 4.58 2.26
CA ARG A 167 -9.78 4.76 1.08
C ARG A 167 -10.01 3.44 0.33
N THR A 168 -11.28 3.18 0.02
CA THR A 168 -11.67 2.05 -0.84
C THR A 168 -11.24 2.25 -2.28
N THR A 169 -10.63 1.23 -2.87
CA THR A 169 -10.34 1.17 -4.32
C THR A 169 -10.59 -0.23 -4.90
N PRO A 170 -10.72 -0.36 -6.23
CA PRO A 170 -10.75 -1.67 -6.87
C PRO A 170 -9.45 -2.45 -6.69
N GLY A 171 -8.29 -1.77 -6.72
CA GLY A 171 -6.99 -2.39 -6.45
C GLY A 171 -5.95 -1.43 -5.90
N SER A 172 -4.82 -1.99 -5.46
CA SER A 172 -3.71 -1.24 -4.85
C SER A 172 -3.03 -0.25 -5.80
N LYS A 173 -3.12 -0.49 -7.12
CA LYS A 173 -2.55 0.37 -8.16
C LYS A 173 -3.24 1.73 -8.27
N ASP A 174 -4.45 1.86 -7.73
CA ASP A 174 -5.24 3.10 -7.72
C ASP A 174 -4.88 4.03 -6.54
N LEU A 175 -3.91 3.63 -5.71
CA LEU A 175 -3.42 4.40 -4.57
C LEU A 175 -2.17 5.18 -4.95
N SER A 176 -2.16 6.45 -4.58
CA SER A 176 -1.01 7.32 -4.79
C SER A 176 0.06 7.10 -3.71
N SER A 177 1.32 7.42 -4.04
CA SER A 177 2.41 7.42 -3.07
C SER A 177 2.15 8.36 -1.88
N LYS A 178 1.40 9.46 -2.09
CA LYS A 178 1.03 10.38 -1.00
C LYS A 178 0.10 9.70 0.01
N GLU A 179 -0.88 8.92 -0.46
CA GLU A 179 -1.81 8.19 0.40
C GLU A 179 -1.10 7.13 1.23
N PHE A 180 -0.16 6.38 0.63
CA PHE A 180 0.62 5.41 1.40
C PHE A 180 1.50 6.05 2.48
N ARG A 181 2.08 7.23 2.19
CA ARG A 181 2.90 7.96 3.17
C ARG A 181 2.08 8.45 4.35
N GLU A 182 0.93 9.06 4.06
CA GLU A 182 0.00 9.49 5.11
C GLU A 182 -0.53 8.30 5.91
N GLY A 183 -0.90 7.23 5.20
CA GLY A 183 -1.32 5.96 5.78
C GLY A 183 -0.28 5.37 6.72
N GLY A 184 1.00 5.35 6.34
CA GLY A 184 2.10 4.87 7.18
C GLY A 184 2.25 5.65 8.48
N ARG A 185 2.11 6.99 8.42
CA ARG A 185 2.14 7.85 9.61
C ARG A 185 0.98 7.55 10.56
N ILE A 186 -0.24 7.41 10.03
CA ILE A 186 -1.44 7.07 10.82
C ILE A 186 -1.31 5.66 11.41
N LEU A 187 -0.84 4.70 10.61
CA LEU A 187 -0.63 3.33 11.04
C LEU A 187 0.39 3.24 12.18
N MET A 188 1.49 3.98 12.10
CA MET A 188 2.48 4.05 13.18
C MET A 188 1.85 4.53 14.49
N GLN A 189 0.99 5.57 14.42
CA GLN A 189 0.27 6.06 15.60
C GLN A 189 -0.68 5.01 16.18
N LYS A 190 -1.40 4.25 15.33
CA LYS A 190 -2.27 3.15 15.77
C LYS A 190 -1.44 2.05 16.45
N LEU A 191 -0.33 1.63 15.86
CA LEU A 191 0.53 0.57 16.41
C LEU A 191 1.17 1.00 17.75
N GLN A 192 1.63 2.24 17.87
CA GLN A 192 2.14 2.79 19.13
C GLN A 192 1.06 2.88 20.23
N LYS A 193 -0.20 3.11 19.84
CA LYS A 193 -1.34 3.16 20.76
C LYS A 193 -1.75 1.77 21.24
N TYR A 194 -2.02 0.84 20.32
CA TYR A 194 -2.58 -0.47 20.65
C TYR A 194 -1.53 -1.53 21.01
N LYS A 195 -0.27 -1.30 20.63
CA LYS A 195 0.91 -2.13 20.97
C LYS A 195 0.66 -3.64 20.84
N PRO A 196 0.24 -4.13 19.67
CA PRO A 196 0.11 -5.57 19.49
C PRO A 196 1.48 -6.25 19.61
N ARG A 197 1.53 -7.53 19.96
CA ARG A 197 2.82 -8.24 19.97
C ARG A 197 3.43 -8.32 18.57
N ILE A 198 2.59 -8.49 17.54
CA ILE A 198 3.00 -8.62 16.14
C ILE A 198 2.16 -7.69 15.24
N ALA A 199 2.84 -6.85 14.45
CA ALA A 199 2.28 -6.15 13.31
C ALA A 199 2.55 -6.96 12.03
N ALA A 200 1.51 -7.60 11.48
CA ALA A 200 1.60 -8.46 10.31
C ALA A 200 1.16 -7.73 9.04
N PHE A 201 2.12 -7.30 8.22
CA PHE A 201 1.88 -6.64 6.94
C PHE A 201 1.43 -7.66 5.89
N ASN A 202 0.14 -7.63 5.58
CA ASN A 202 -0.47 -8.47 4.56
C ASN A 202 -0.25 -7.85 3.18
N GLY A 203 0.96 -8.00 2.67
CA GLY A 203 1.42 -7.46 1.39
C GLY A 203 2.82 -6.85 1.49
N LYS A 204 3.72 -7.32 0.61
CA LYS A 204 5.12 -6.83 0.55
C LYS A 204 5.22 -5.33 0.34
N CYS A 205 4.45 -4.80 -0.61
CA CYS A 205 4.53 -3.42 -1.07
C CYS A 205 4.28 -2.39 0.04
N ILE A 206 3.34 -2.67 0.96
CA ILE A 206 3.03 -1.75 2.05
C ILE A 206 4.12 -1.74 3.12
N TYR A 207 4.79 -2.87 3.37
CA TYR A 207 5.93 -2.88 4.28
C TYR A 207 7.14 -2.13 3.70
N GLU A 208 7.43 -2.25 2.40
CA GLU A 208 8.51 -1.48 1.76
C GLU A 208 8.30 0.03 1.89
N ILE A 209 7.05 0.48 1.73
CA ILE A 209 6.70 1.88 1.91
C ILE A 209 6.77 2.24 3.39
N PHE A 210 6.18 1.45 4.29
CA PHE A 210 6.22 1.70 5.73
C PHE A 210 7.66 1.83 6.24
N SER A 211 8.53 0.88 5.91
CA SER A 211 9.94 0.87 6.34
C SER A 211 10.68 2.12 5.87
N ARG A 212 10.48 2.53 4.61
CA ARG A 212 11.13 3.73 4.08
C ARG A 212 10.66 4.99 4.77
N GLU A 213 9.36 5.12 5.02
CA GLU A 213 8.77 6.38 5.49
C GLU A 213 8.84 6.51 7.02
N VAL A 214 8.70 5.41 7.74
CA VAL A 214 8.65 5.40 9.21
C VAL A 214 10.02 5.14 9.81
N PHE A 215 10.78 4.20 9.26
CA PHE A 215 12.12 3.89 9.78
C PHE A 215 13.24 4.62 9.03
N GLY A 216 12.95 5.27 7.89
CA GLY A 216 13.97 5.85 7.02
C GLY A 216 14.80 4.81 6.27
N ILE A 217 14.36 3.55 6.26
CA ILE A 217 15.16 2.41 5.77
C ILE A 217 14.59 1.91 4.45
N ARG A 218 15.40 2.01 3.41
CA ARG A 218 15.10 1.43 2.09
C ARG A 218 15.62 0.00 2.03
N VAL A 219 14.71 -0.97 2.14
CA VAL A 219 15.04 -2.39 2.02
C VAL A 219 15.30 -2.72 0.54
N LYS A 220 16.53 -3.13 0.19
CA LYS A 220 16.90 -3.47 -1.20
C LYS A 220 16.39 -4.84 -1.61
N ASN A 221 16.50 -5.81 -0.70
CA ASN A 221 16.06 -7.20 -0.87
C ASN A 221 15.11 -7.52 0.27
N LEU A 222 13.85 -7.09 0.16
CA LEU A 222 12.88 -7.40 1.20
C LEU A 222 12.52 -8.89 1.15
N GLU A 223 12.77 -9.57 2.27
CA GLU A 223 12.34 -10.94 2.54
C GLU A 223 11.04 -10.94 3.35
N PHE A 224 10.24 -11.99 3.17
CA PHE A 224 9.06 -12.24 3.99
C PHE A 224 9.45 -12.76 5.38
N GLY A 225 8.51 -12.74 6.32
CA GLY A 225 8.71 -13.19 7.69
C GLY A 225 9.09 -12.06 8.63
N LEU A 226 9.73 -12.41 9.75
CA LEU A 226 10.12 -11.47 10.80
C LEU A 226 11.13 -10.46 10.26
N GLN A 227 10.88 -9.19 10.57
CA GLN A 227 11.68 -8.08 10.07
C GLN A 227 12.63 -7.57 11.16
N PRO A 228 13.85 -7.16 10.80
CA PRO A 228 14.83 -6.64 11.76
C PRO A 228 14.50 -5.24 12.28
N HIS A 229 13.59 -4.53 11.60
CA HIS A 229 13.15 -3.19 11.97
C HIS A 229 11.69 -3.26 12.41
N LYS A 230 11.44 -2.75 13.62
CA LYS A 230 10.18 -2.95 14.29
C LYS A 230 9.69 -1.69 14.97
N VAL A 231 8.37 -1.60 15.12
CA VAL A 231 7.77 -0.56 15.95
C VAL A 231 8.18 -0.84 17.40
N PRO A 232 8.54 0.17 18.22
CA PRO A 232 8.86 -0.08 19.63
C PRO A 232 7.76 -0.90 20.32
N ASP A 233 8.16 -1.92 21.08
CA ASP A 233 7.27 -2.87 21.78
C ASP A 233 6.44 -3.82 20.90
N THR A 234 6.62 -3.82 19.57
CA THR A 234 5.84 -4.62 18.62
C THR A 234 6.77 -5.27 17.59
N GLU A 235 6.78 -6.60 17.49
CA GLU A 235 7.48 -7.30 16.40
C GLU A 235 6.81 -7.01 15.06
N THR A 236 7.58 -6.95 13.98
CA THR A 236 7.04 -6.70 12.63
C THR A 236 7.27 -7.90 11.72
N VAL A 237 6.20 -8.39 11.09
CA VAL A 237 6.26 -9.49 10.12
C VAL A 237 5.71 -8.99 8.78
N SER A 238 6.37 -9.32 7.67
CA SER A 238 5.83 -9.09 6.33
C SER A 238 5.42 -10.42 5.69
N THR A 239 4.22 -10.48 5.13
CA THR A 239 3.71 -11.70 4.48
C THR A 239 3.40 -11.43 3.02
N ASP A 240 3.40 -12.50 2.22
CA ASP A 240 2.95 -12.41 0.84
C ASP A 240 1.43 -12.52 0.77
N THR A 241 0.88 -11.77 -0.17
CA THR A 241 -0.41 -12.04 -0.78
C THR A 241 -0.15 -11.84 -2.25
N GLU A 242 0.07 -12.93 -2.98
CA GLU A 242 0.17 -12.87 -4.44
C GLU A 242 -0.98 -12.01 -4.98
N GLU A 243 -0.62 -11.07 -5.87
CA GLU A 243 -1.50 -10.06 -6.46
C GLU A 243 -2.85 -10.67 -6.87
N GLN A 244 -3.94 -10.11 -6.34
CA GLN A 244 -5.20 -10.07 -7.09
C GLN A 244 -4.95 -9.25 -8.36
N GLN A 245 -4.69 -9.93 -9.47
CA GLN A 245 -4.74 -9.37 -10.83
C GLN A 245 -6.18 -9.06 -11.25
#